data_AF-A4XDE7-F1
#
_entry.id   AF-A4XDE7-F1
#
_cell.length_a   1.000
_cell.length_b   1.000
_cell.length_c   1.000
_cell.angle_alpha   90.00
_cell.angle_beta   90.00
_cell.angle_gamma   90.00
#
_symmetry.space_group_name_H-M   'P 1'
#
loop_
_entity.id
_entity.type
_entity.pdbx_description
1 polymer ?
#
loop_
_entity_poly.entity_id
_entity_poly.type
_entity_poly.pdbx_seq_one_letter_code
_entity_poly.pdbx_strand_id
1 'polypeptide(L)'
;MGAMTEAQSAGQNDVQDQADEQGQDDAARTGTVVVVGPDGRPVGTVQTDESQEDPARLVEQPAKVMRIGSMIKQLLEEVKAAPLDDASRHRMREIHERSIVELKEGLAVELREELERLALPFTEEKAPSESELRIAHAQLVGWLEGLFHGIQAALVAQQMAARVQLEQMRSGRQALPSGPGGIAPGMPGMGQAAGGEGHGTGQYL
;
A
#
# COMPACT_ATOMS: atom_id res chain seq x y z
N MET A 1 7.02 76.11 -2.44
CA MET A 1 5.59 76.20 -2.08
C MET A 1 5.15 74.81 -1.66
N GLY A 2 4.78 74.45 -0.43
CA GLY A 2 4.62 75.14 0.85
C GLY A 2 4.09 74.11 1.88
N ALA A 3 4.51 74.26 3.14
CA ALA A 3 4.00 73.72 4.43
C ALA A 3 3.75 72.19 4.55
N MET A 4 4.45 71.44 5.41
CA MET A 4 4.43 71.40 6.90
C MET A 4 3.05 71.11 7.51
N THR A 5 2.92 69.98 8.22
CA THR A 5 2.28 69.86 9.56
C THR A 5 2.69 68.52 10.20
N GLU A 6 3.42 68.63 11.32
CA GLU A 6 3.68 67.61 12.36
C GLU A 6 2.36 67.07 12.96
N ALA A 7 2.24 65.92 13.62
CA ALA A 7 2.83 65.59 14.92
C ALA A 7 2.17 64.30 15.47
N GLN A 8 2.88 63.64 16.42
CA GLN A 8 2.37 62.82 17.54
C GLN A 8 1.76 61.44 17.21
N SER A 9 1.93 60.38 18.02
CA SER A 9 2.40 60.21 19.40
C SER A 9 2.89 58.78 19.61
N ALA A 10 3.84 58.63 20.55
CA ALA A 10 4.32 57.38 21.12
C ALA A 10 3.22 56.55 21.80
N GLY A 11 3.46 55.24 21.90
CA GLY A 11 2.60 54.30 22.60
C GLY A 11 3.22 52.90 22.68
N GLN A 12 4.32 52.79 23.42
CA GLN A 12 4.82 51.54 23.98
C GLN A 12 3.73 50.88 24.83
N ASN A 13 3.46 49.59 24.62
CA ASN A 13 2.83 48.71 25.61
C ASN A 13 3.23 47.26 25.30
N ASP A 14 4.25 46.79 26.01
CA ASP A 14 4.36 45.40 26.45
C ASP A 14 3.12 45.03 27.28
N VAL A 15 2.67 43.77 27.20
CA VAL A 15 2.23 42.91 28.34
C VAL A 15 1.67 41.57 27.80
N GLN A 16 2.30 40.51 28.30
CA GLN A 16 1.87 39.12 28.58
C GLN A 16 1.18 38.24 27.50
N ASP A 17 1.90 37.18 27.14
CA ASP A 17 1.65 35.80 27.61
C ASP A 17 0.19 35.34 27.72
N GLN A 18 -0.20 34.45 26.81
CA GLN A 18 -1.09 33.34 27.13
C GLN A 18 -0.90 32.23 26.10
N ALA A 19 -0.51 31.08 26.65
CA ALA A 19 -0.44 29.79 26.00
C ALA A 19 -1.79 29.39 25.40
N ASP A 20 -1.74 28.74 24.24
CA ASP A 20 -2.68 27.67 23.91
C ASP A 20 -1.90 26.58 23.18
N GLU A 21 -1.41 25.63 23.98
CA GLU A 21 -1.20 24.24 23.58
C GLU A 21 -2.53 23.69 23.06
N GLN A 22 -2.61 23.37 21.77
CA GLN A 22 -3.59 22.43 21.24
C GLN A 22 -3.22 22.01 19.82
N GLY A 23 -2.69 20.79 19.72
CA GLY A 23 -2.38 20.17 18.42
C GLY A 23 -1.54 18.91 18.56
N GLN A 24 -1.73 18.12 19.61
CA GLN A 24 -1.11 16.81 19.75
C GLN A 24 -2.22 15.75 19.83
N ASP A 25 -2.79 15.44 18.66
CA ASP A 25 -3.65 14.28 18.45
C ASP A 25 -3.46 13.79 17.01
N ASP A 26 -2.24 13.31 16.71
CA ASP A 26 -2.01 12.42 15.56
C ASP A 26 -1.24 11.18 16.02
N ALA A 27 -1.69 10.60 17.14
CA ALA A 27 -1.29 9.27 17.54
C ALA A 27 -1.95 8.27 16.59
N ALA A 28 -1.17 7.83 15.60
CA ALA A 28 -1.42 6.64 14.80
C ALA A 28 -2.09 5.56 15.67
N ARG A 29 -3.31 5.15 15.29
CA ARG A 29 -4.05 4.09 15.97
C ARG A 29 -3.26 2.79 15.84
N THR A 30 -2.40 2.53 16.82
CA THR A 30 -1.65 1.29 16.98
C THR A 30 -2.61 0.26 17.58
N GLY A 31 -3.14 -0.65 16.78
CA GLY A 31 -3.96 -1.75 17.26
C GLY A 31 -3.16 -2.67 18.18
N THR A 32 -3.42 -2.58 19.48
CA THR A 32 -2.82 -3.48 20.47
C THR A 32 -3.63 -4.78 20.51
N VAL A 33 -3.08 -5.87 19.96
CA VAL A 33 -3.71 -7.19 20.04
C VAL A 33 -3.30 -7.85 21.36
N VAL A 34 -4.29 -8.10 22.23
CA VAL A 34 -4.10 -8.77 23.52
C VAL A 34 -4.17 -10.29 23.30
N VAL A 35 -3.05 -10.99 23.49
CA VAL A 35 -3.00 -12.46 23.41
C VAL A 35 -3.45 -13.03 24.75
N VAL A 36 -4.59 -13.75 24.74
CA VAL A 36 -5.16 -14.41 25.93
C VAL A 36 -4.76 -15.88 25.94
N GLY A 37 -4.17 -16.33 27.04
CA GLY A 37 -3.78 -17.72 27.25
C GLY A 37 -4.98 -18.65 27.50
N PRO A 38 -4.76 -19.98 27.48
CA PRO A 38 -5.83 -20.97 27.72
C PRO A 38 -6.46 -20.89 29.12
N ASP A 39 -5.84 -20.16 30.04
CA ASP A 39 -6.32 -19.83 31.39
C ASP A 39 -7.11 -18.50 31.47
N GLY A 40 -7.35 -17.85 30.32
CA GLY A 40 -8.09 -16.58 30.25
C GLY A 40 -7.30 -15.36 30.69
N ARG A 41 -6.00 -15.49 30.97
CA ARG A 41 -5.15 -14.39 31.40
C ARG A 41 -4.37 -13.79 30.21
N PRO A 42 -4.17 -12.47 30.17
CA PRO A 42 -3.34 -11.86 29.13
C PRO A 42 -1.88 -12.29 29.33
N VAL A 43 -1.32 -13.00 28.34
CA VAL A 43 0.05 -13.52 28.37
C VAL A 43 1.03 -12.55 27.72
N GLY A 44 0.53 -11.60 26.93
CA GLY A 44 1.31 -10.51 26.36
C GLY A 44 0.50 -9.67 25.38
N THR A 45 0.91 -8.41 25.23
CA THR A 45 0.45 -7.54 24.14
C THR A 45 1.46 -7.66 23.01
N VAL A 46 1.03 -8.14 21.84
CA VAL A 46 1.83 -8.02 20.63
C VAL A 46 1.43 -6.69 20.00
N GLN A 47 2.38 -5.76 19.92
CA GLN A 47 2.26 -4.65 18.99
C GLN A 47 2.39 -5.25 17.60
N THR A 48 1.27 -5.60 16.98
CA THR A 48 1.24 -5.76 15.54
C THR A 48 1.35 -4.36 14.98
N ASP A 49 2.48 -4.04 14.37
CA ASP A 49 2.53 -2.97 13.38
C ASP A 49 1.44 -3.30 12.34
N GLU A 50 0.25 -2.72 12.50
CA GLU A 50 -0.74 -2.62 11.41
C GLU A 50 -0.18 -1.77 10.25
N SER A 51 1.01 -1.19 10.46
CA SER A 51 1.97 -0.64 9.51
C SER A 51 2.62 -1.68 8.59
N GLN A 52 1.96 -2.81 8.26
CA GLN A 52 2.21 -3.37 6.94
C GLN A 52 1.66 -2.34 5.97
N GLU A 53 2.51 -1.38 5.56
CA GLU A 53 2.21 -0.41 4.52
C GLU A 53 1.52 -1.16 3.39
N ASP A 54 0.24 -0.87 3.19
CA ASP A 54 -0.54 -1.48 2.15
C ASP A 54 0.20 -1.19 0.83
N PRO A 55 0.75 -2.22 0.15
CA PRO A 55 1.59 -2.01 -1.03
C PRO A 55 0.81 -1.31 -2.15
N ALA A 56 -0.52 -1.35 -2.13
CA ALA A 56 -1.34 -0.60 -3.06
C ALA A 56 -1.32 0.92 -2.81
N ARG A 57 -1.02 1.38 -1.58
CA ARG A 57 -0.94 2.81 -1.23
C ARG A 57 0.29 3.51 -1.77
N LEU A 58 1.32 2.77 -2.15
CA LEU A 58 2.52 3.30 -2.80
C LEU A 58 2.18 3.98 -4.14
N VAL A 59 1.08 3.58 -4.79
CA VAL A 59 0.62 4.15 -6.07
C VAL A 59 -0.76 4.77 -5.88
N GLU A 60 -0.79 6.07 -5.63
CA GLU A 60 -2.01 6.85 -5.41
C GLU A 60 -2.94 6.85 -6.64
N GLN A 61 -2.37 6.86 -7.85
CA GLN A 61 -3.14 6.89 -9.10
C GLN A 61 -2.68 5.80 -10.09
N PRO A 62 -3.03 4.52 -9.86
CA PRO A 62 -2.52 3.39 -10.67
C PRO A 62 -2.83 3.54 -12.16
N ALA A 63 -4.04 3.96 -12.51
CA ALA A 63 -4.45 4.13 -13.90
C ALA A 63 -3.65 5.24 -14.63
N LYS A 64 -3.29 6.33 -13.92
CA LYS A 64 -2.48 7.41 -14.48
C LYS A 64 -1.05 6.93 -14.73
N VAL A 65 -0.44 6.30 -13.73
CA VAL A 65 0.93 5.76 -13.81
C VAL A 65 1.05 4.71 -14.92
N MET A 66 0.08 3.79 -15.05
CA MET A 66 0.08 2.79 -16.12
C MET A 66 -0.04 3.41 -17.52
N ARG A 67 -0.86 4.47 -17.68
CA ARG A 67 -1.01 5.18 -18.95
C ARG A 67 0.29 5.85 -19.37
N ILE A 68 0.94 6.54 -18.44
CA ILE A 68 2.23 7.20 -18.68
C ILE A 68 3.31 6.16 -18.97
N GLY A 69 3.40 5.09 -18.18
CA GLY A 69 4.36 4.01 -18.41
C GLY A 69 4.21 3.36 -19.79
N SER A 70 2.97 3.12 -20.24
CA SER A 70 2.69 2.59 -21.58
C SER A 70 3.11 3.57 -22.69
N MET A 71 2.88 4.87 -22.49
CA MET A 71 3.32 5.91 -23.41
C MET A 71 4.86 5.96 -23.51
N ILE A 72 5.57 5.97 -22.38
CA ILE A 72 7.05 5.95 -22.33
C ILE A 72 7.58 4.71 -23.06
N LYS A 73 6.96 3.54 -22.83
CA LYS A 73 7.34 2.29 -23.51
C LYS A 73 7.18 2.38 -25.02
N GLN A 74 6.08 2.96 -25.51
CA GLN A 74 5.88 3.17 -26.94
C GLN A 74 6.92 4.12 -27.53
N LEU A 75 7.22 5.23 -26.84
CA LEU A 75 8.25 6.18 -27.26
C LEU A 75 9.65 5.54 -27.30
N LEU A 76 9.98 4.68 -26.32
CA LEU A 76 11.22 3.91 -26.33
C LEU A 76 11.33 3.02 -27.58
N GLU A 77 10.25 2.35 -27.97
CA GLU A 77 10.24 1.54 -29.18
C GLU A 77 10.36 2.39 -30.46
N GLU A 78 9.75 3.57 -30.51
CA GLU A 78 9.94 4.51 -31.64
C GLU A 78 11.39 4.95 -31.80
N VAL A 79 12.09 5.30 -30.70
CA VAL A 79 13.52 5.66 -30.73
C VAL A 79 14.39 4.49 -31.20
N LYS A 80 13.96 3.24 -30.96
CA LYS A 80 14.67 2.05 -31.44
C LYS A 80 14.36 1.71 -32.90
N ALA A 81 13.21 2.14 -33.41
CA ALA A 81 12.71 1.76 -34.73
C ALA A 81 13.32 2.58 -35.87
N ALA A 82 13.58 3.87 -35.66
CA ALA A 82 14.13 4.75 -36.67
C ALA A 82 15.00 5.88 -36.09
N PRO A 83 15.98 6.39 -36.86
CA PRO A 83 16.77 7.57 -36.45
C PRO A 83 15.90 8.81 -36.26
N LEU A 84 16.27 9.66 -35.30
CA LEU A 84 15.57 10.89 -34.95
C LEU A 84 16.39 12.12 -35.31
N ASP A 85 15.74 13.13 -35.88
CA ASP A 85 16.34 14.44 -36.08
C ASP A 85 16.45 15.25 -34.77
N ASP A 86 17.22 16.34 -34.80
CA ASP A 86 17.47 17.18 -33.61
C ASP A 86 16.20 17.74 -32.97
N ALA A 87 15.21 18.09 -33.79
CA ALA A 87 13.93 18.62 -33.32
C ALA A 87 13.12 17.54 -32.58
N SER A 88 13.07 16.32 -33.12
CA SER A 88 12.40 15.18 -32.48
C SER A 88 13.07 14.79 -31.17
N ARG A 89 14.41 14.85 -31.10
CA ARG A 89 15.15 14.57 -29.85
C ARG A 89 14.91 15.62 -28.77
N HIS A 90 14.79 16.90 -29.14
CA HIS A 90 14.35 17.95 -28.21
C HIS A 90 12.94 17.70 -27.68
N ARG A 91 11.99 17.38 -28.57
CA ARG A 91 10.63 17.05 -28.16
C ARG A 91 10.60 15.82 -27.24
N MET A 92 11.43 14.81 -27.51
CA MET A 92 11.51 13.61 -26.69
C MET A 92 12.03 13.91 -25.27
N ARG A 93 13.02 14.80 -25.14
CA ARG A 93 13.50 15.31 -23.84
C ARG A 93 12.35 15.95 -23.05
N GLU A 94 11.61 16.87 -23.67
CA GLU A 94 10.49 17.55 -23.00
C GLU A 94 9.39 16.56 -22.56
N ILE A 95 9.08 15.57 -23.41
CA ILE A 95 8.10 14.53 -23.07
C ILE A 95 8.60 13.70 -21.89
N HIS A 96 9.88 13.33 -21.86
CA HIS A 96 10.48 12.59 -20.75
C HIS A 96 10.37 13.35 -19.43
N GLU A 97 10.80 14.61 -19.41
CA GLU A 97 10.74 15.48 -18.22
C GLU A 97 9.31 15.68 -17.72
N ARG A 98 8.36 15.97 -18.62
CA ARG A 98 6.94 16.07 -18.26
C ARG A 98 6.39 14.75 -17.73
N SER A 99 6.80 13.62 -18.31
CA SER A 99 6.35 12.30 -17.86
C SER A 99 6.81 12.02 -16.44
N ILE A 100 8.02 12.43 -16.04
CA ILE A 100 8.49 12.29 -14.64
C ILE A 100 7.61 13.11 -13.70
N VAL A 101 7.30 14.37 -14.04
CA VAL A 101 6.41 15.21 -13.23
C VAL A 101 5.03 14.56 -13.06
N GLU A 102 4.44 14.11 -14.16
CA GLU A 102 3.13 13.45 -14.16
C GLU A 102 3.13 12.11 -13.40
N LEU A 103 4.22 11.35 -13.45
CA LEU A 103 4.39 10.13 -12.66
C LEU A 103 4.41 10.45 -11.17
N LYS A 104 5.16 11.48 -10.74
CA LYS A 104 5.26 11.87 -9.34
C LYS A 104 3.89 12.17 -8.74
N GLU A 105 3.01 12.84 -9.48
CA GLU A 105 1.65 13.13 -9.02
C GLU A 105 0.78 11.88 -8.76
N GLY A 106 1.16 10.72 -9.33
CA GLY A 106 0.46 9.46 -9.15
C GLY A 106 1.12 8.49 -8.17
N LEU A 107 2.23 8.87 -7.54
CA LEU A 107 3.02 8.04 -6.64
C LEU A 107 2.99 8.60 -5.22
N ALA A 108 3.17 7.74 -4.21
CA ALA A 108 3.38 8.16 -2.82
C ALA A 108 4.73 8.88 -2.65
N VAL A 109 4.90 9.63 -1.56
CA VAL A 109 6.07 10.50 -1.31
C VAL A 109 7.38 9.72 -1.39
N GLU A 110 7.42 8.52 -0.82
CA GLU A 110 8.61 7.66 -0.80
C GLU A 110 9.08 7.32 -2.22
N LEU A 111 8.14 6.98 -3.10
CA LEU A 111 8.43 6.66 -4.50
C LEU A 111 8.72 7.91 -5.35
N ARG A 112 8.15 9.08 -4.99
CA ARG A 112 8.51 10.36 -5.64
C ARG A 112 9.98 10.67 -5.40
N GLU A 113 10.43 10.57 -4.16
CA GLU A 113 11.83 10.81 -3.81
C GLU A 113 12.77 9.78 -4.43
N GLU A 114 12.36 8.50 -4.47
CA GLU A 114 13.12 7.47 -5.17
C GLU A 114 13.26 7.78 -6.67
N LEU A 115 12.15 8.12 -7.33
CA LEU A 115 12.15 8.49 -8.73
C LEU A 115 13.06 9.69 -9.00
N GLU A 116 13.01 10.73 -8.16
CA GLU A 116 13.89 11.91 -8.28
C GLU A 116 15.38 11.55 -8.13
N ARG A 117 15.73 10.65 -7.21
CA ARG A 117 17.13 10.22 -7.02
C ARG A 117 17.65 9.42 -8.22
N LEU A 118 16.78 8.66 -8.89
CA LEU A 118 17.16 7.78 -10.00
C LEU A 118 17.11 8.49 -11.36
N ALA A 119 16.18 9.42 -11.55
CA ALA A 119 15.96 10.12 -12.81
C ALA A 119 16.89 11.34 -12.92
N LEU A 120 18.04 11.14 -13.58
CA LEU A 120 18.98 12.22 -13.87
C LEU A 120 18.44 13.11 -15.01
N PRO A 121 18.37 14.45 -14.83
CA PRO A 121 17.90 15.35 -15.88
C PRO A 121 18.89 15.43 -17.04
N PHE A 122 18.36 15.69 -18.25
CA PHE A 122 19.20 15.98 -19.41
C PHE A 122 19.81 17.38 -19.31
N THR A 123 20.94 17.60 -19.97
CA THR A 123 21.52 18.95 -20.09
C THR A 123 20.65 19.83 -21.00
N GLU A 124 20.49 21.10 -20.64
CA GLU A 124 19.64 22.03 -21.43
C GLU A 124 20.29 22.51 -22.74
N GLU A 125 21.62 22.50 -22.80
CA GLU A 125 22.43 23.16 -23.85
C GLU A 125 22.26 22.56 -25.26
N LYS A 126 21.91 21.28 -25.36
CA LYS A 126 21.87 20.54 -26.63
C LYS A 126 20.87 19.39 -26.59
N ALA A 127 20.40 19.00 -27.76
CA ALA A 127 19.55 17.80 -27.91
C ALA A 127 20.30 16.58 -27.36
N PRO A 128 19.69 15.76 -26.49
CA PRO A 128 20.29 14.50 -26.09
C PRO A 128 20.45 13.60 -27.31
N SER A 129 21.46 12.74 -27.26
CA SER A 129 21.65 11.69 -28.24
C SER A 129 20.53 10.64 -28.17
N GLU A 130 20.31 9.91 -29.27
CA GLU A 130 19.34 8.80 -29.28
C GLU A 130 19.68 7.72 -28.24
N SER A 131 20.97 7.51 -27.96
CA SER A 131 21.43 6.57 -26.94
C SER A 131 21.05 7.04 -25.53
N GLU A 132 21.23 8.32 -25.23
CA GLU A 132 20.82 8.90 -23.95
C GLU A 132 19.30 8.82 -23.77
N LEU A 133 18.53 9.13 -24.82
CA LEU A 133 17.07 8.97 -24.81
C LEU A 133 16.66 7.51 -24.56
N ARG A 134 17.27 6.54 -25.23
CA ARG A 134 16.98 5.11 -25.03
C ARG A 134 17.26 4.66 -23.60
N ILE A 135 18.40 5.06 -23.03
CA ILE A 135 18.77 4.68 -21.66
C ILE A 135 17.77 5.28 -20.67
N ALA A 136 17.46 6.58 -20.79
CA ALA A 136 16.55 7.26 -19.86
C ALA A 136 15.13 6.67 -19.90
N HIS A 137 14.58 6.41 -21.10
CA HIS A 137 13.26 5.79 -21.22
C HIS A 137 13.27 4.33 -20.74
N ALA A 138 14.30 3.55 -21.06
CA ALA A 138 14.42 2.17 -20.60
C ALA A 138 14.53 2.08 -19.08
N GLN A 139 15.24 3.01 -18.44
CA GLN A 139 15.31 3.12 -16.98
C GLN A 139 13.93 3.32 -16.36
N LEU A 140 13.14 4.28 -16.88
CA LEU A 140 11.78 4.53 -16.38
C LEU A 140 10.86 3.32 -16.61
N VAL A 141 10.89 2.72 -17.80
CA VAL A 141 10.06 1.53 -18.09
C VAL A 141 10.43 0.38 -17.15
N GLY A 142 11.72 0.08 -16.99
CA GLY A 142 12.18 -1.01 -16.14
C GLY A 142 11.85 -0.77 -14.66
N TRP A 143 12.02 0.45 -14.18
CA TRP A 143 11.67 0.82 -12.80
C TRP A 143 10.15 0.69 -12.56
N LEU A 144 9.32 1.20 -13.48
CA LEU A 144 7.86 1.08 -13.39
C LEU A 144 7.40 -0.39 -13.45
N GLU A 145 7.96 -1.18 -14.36
CA GLU A 145 7.68 -2.61 -14.43
C GLU A 145 8.06 -3.30 -13.11
N GLY A 146 9.25 -3.02 -12.56
CA GLY A 146 9.69 -3.54 -11.27
C GLY A 146 8.76 -3.16 -10.11
N LEU A 147 8.33 -1.90 -10.05
CA LEU A 147 7.39 -1.39 -9.05
C LEU A 147 6.06 -2.16 -9.09
N PHE A 148 5.44 -2.29 -10.27
CA PHE A 148 4.15 -2.99 -10.39
C PHE A 148 4.27 -4.49 -10.08
N HIS A 149 5.37 -5.14 -10.48
CA HIS A 149 5.60 -6.54 -10.09
C HIS A 149 5.80 -6.70 -8.58
N GLY A 150 6.52 -5.77 -7.94
CA GLY A 150 6.70 -5.75 -6.48
C GLY A 150 5.39 -5.63 -5.72
N ILE A 151 4.52 -4.69 -6.14
CA ILE A 151 3.19 -4.50 -5.53
C ILE A 151 2.32 -5.75 -5.73
N GLN A 152 2.32 -6.33 -6.93
CA GLN A 152 1.56 -7.57 -7.19
C GLN A 152 2.06 -8.73 -6.33
N ALA A 153 3.37 -8.91 -6.20
CA ALA A 153 3.95 -9.95 -5.36
C ALA A 153 3.57 -9.75 -3.88
N ALA A 154 3.60 -8.52 -3.37
CA ALA A 154 3.21 -8.20 -2.01
C ALA A 154 1.71 -8.47 -1.76
N LEU A 155 0.83 -8.07 -2.69
CA LEU A 155 -0.61 -8.33 -2.59
C LEU A 155 -0.92 -9.84 -2.62
N VAL A 156 -0.25 -10.61 -3.47
CA VAL A 156 -0.41 -12.07 -3.52
C VAL A 156 0.05 -12.70 -2.20
N ALA A 157 1.18 -12.25 -1.66
CA ALA A 157 1.69 -12.73 -0.36
C ALA A 157 0.70 -12.44 0.78
N GLN A 158 0.14 -11.23 0.83
CA GLN A 158 -0.90 -10.86 1.80
C GLN A 158 -2.15 -11.74 1.68
N GLN A 159 -2.63 -11.99 0.46
CA GLN A 159 -3.77 -12.88 0.22
C GLN A 159 -3.49 -14.32 0.68
N MET A 160 -2.28 -14.83 0.44
CA MET A 160 -1.87 -16.16 0.91
C MET A 160 -1.81 -16.23 2.45
N ALA A 161 -1.18 -15.23 3.09
CA ALA A 161 -1.10 -15.15 4.55
C ALA A 161 -2.50 -15.10 5.19
N ALA A 162 -3.41 -14.30 4.64
CA ALA A 162 -4.80 -14.23 5.10
C ALA A 162 -5.53 -15.57 4.96
N ARG A 163 -5.33 -16.32 3.86
CA ARG A 163 -5.92 -17.66 3.69
C ARG A 163 -5.43 -18.64 4.75
N VAL A 164 -4.13 -18.67 5.01
CA VAL A 164 -3.54 -19.56 6.04
C VAL A 164 -4.08 -19.22 7.43
N GLN A 165 -4.21 -17.93 7.76
CA GLN A 165 -4.81 -17.51 9.04
C GLN A 165 -6.28 -17.96 9.17
N LEU A 166 -7.07 -17.85 8.10
CA LEU A 166 -8.46 -18.33 8.08
C LEU A 166 -8.55 -19.85 8.26
N GLU A 167 -7.66 -20.61 7.63
CA GLU A 167 -7.59 -22.07 7.79
C GLU A 167 -7.21 -22.47 9.22
N GLN A 168 -6.26 -21.76 9.84
CA GLN A 168 -5.90 -21.96 11.25
C GLN A 168 -7.05 -21.66 12.21
N MET A 169 -7.82 -20.61 11.95
CA MET A 169 -9.01 -20.30 12.77
C MET A 169 -10.12 -21.36 12.62
N ARG A 170 -10.27 -21.94 11.42
CA ARG A 170 -11.21 -23.03 11.17
C ARG A 170 -10.77 -24.32 11.85
N SER A 171 -9.49 -24.69 11.75
CA SER A 171 -8.95 -25.88 12.40
C SER A 171 -8.90 -25.73 13.93
N GLY A 172 -8.61 -24.54 14.45
CA GLY A 172 -8.66 -24.22 15.88
C GLY A 172 -10.07 -24.33 16.48
N ARG A 173 -11.13 -24.00 15.73
CA ARG A 173 -12.53 -24.24 16.15
C ARG A 173 -12.91 -25.72 16.11
N GLN A 174 -12.35 -26.51 15.19
CA GLN A 174 -12.58 -27.95 15.11
C GLN A 174 -11.85 -28.73 16.23
N ALA A 175 -10.81 -28.13 16.82
CA ALA A 175 -10.02 -28.73 17.89
C ALA A 175 -10.56 -28.47 19.32
N LEU A 176 -11.72 -27.81 19.48
CA LEU A 176 -12.40 -27.81 20.79
C LEU A 176 -12.86 -29.25 21.09
N PRO A 177 -12.32 -29.90 22.14
CA PRO A 177 -12.77 -31.24 22.51
C PRO A 177 -14.24 -31.14 22.93
N SER A 178 -15.10 -31.96 22.30
CA SER A 178 -16.29 -32.47 22.98
C SER A 178 -15.83 -32.94 24.36
N GLY A 179 -16.18 -32.18 25.40
CA GLY A 179 -15.59 -32.33 26.72
C GLY A 179 -15.74 -33.76 27.25
N PRO A 180 -14.71 -34.35 27.88
CA PRO A 180 -14.83 -35.63 28.57
C PRO A 180 -15.57 -35.39 29.89
N GLY A 181 -16.88 -35.62 29.91
CA GLY A 181 -17.66 -35.46 31.14
C GLY A 181 -19.15 -35.67 30.98
N GLY A 182 -19.55 -36.95 30.88
CA GLY A 182 -20.95 -37.35 30.91
C GLY A 182 -21.14 -38.83 31.25
N ILE A 183 -20.56 -39.31 32.35
CA ILE A 183 -20.89 -40.62 32.98
C ILE A 183 -21.59 -40.25 34.32
N ALA A 184 -22.93 -40.25 34.38
CA ALA A 184 -23.87 -41.32 34.86
C ALA A 184 -24.40 -40.96 36.28
N PRO A 185 -25.63 -41.34 36.76
CA PRO A 185 -26.17 -42.72 36.79
C PRO A 185 -27.71 -42.91 36.69
N GLY A 186 -28.20 -44.11 36.34
CA GLY A 186 -29.62 -44.46 36.55
C GLY A 186 -30.22 -45.68 35.84
N MET A 187 -29.77 -46.89 36.19
CA MET A 187 -30.53 -48.17 36.31
C MET A 187 -31.37 -48.76 35.12
N PRO A 188 -31.69 -50.08 35.15
CA PRO A 188 -31.77 -50.96 33.99
C PRO A 188 -33.21 -51.22 33.50
N GLY A 189 -33.37 -51.36 32.20
CA GLY A 189 -34.61 -51.78 31.55
C GLY A 189 -34.32 -52.87 30.53
N MET A 190 -34.50 -54.12 30.96
CA MET A 190 -34.62 -55.31 30.12
C MET A 190 -35.72 -55.06 29.06
N GLY A 191 -35.43 -55.33 27.79
CA GLY A 191 -36.42 -55.17 26.71
C GLY A 191 -35.94 -55.82 25.42
N GLN A 192 -36.26 -57.09 25.28
CA GLN A 192 -35.90 -57.99 24.18
C GLN A 192 -37.00 -57.95 23.10
N ALA A 193 -36.63 -57.82 21.82
CA ALA A 193 -37.33 -58.33 20.62
C ALA A 193 -36.69 -57.67 19.37
N ALA A 194 -35.93 -58.39 18.55
CA ALA A 194 -36.40 -59.27 17.46
C ALA A 194 -36.75 -58.52 16.15
N GLY A 195 -35.94 -58.78 15.13
CA GLY A 195 -36.37 -58.88 13.73
C GLY A 195 -36.51 -57.59 12.92
N GLY A 196 -35.81 -57.52 11.78
CA GLY A 196 -36.13 -56.54 10.74
C GLY A 196 -35.02 -56.27 9.75
N GLU A 197 -34.81 -57.19 8.81
CA GLU A 197 -34.18 -56.92 7.52
C GLU A 197 -34.83 -55.74 6.79
N GLY A 198 -34.02 -54.97 6.04
CA GLY A 198 -34.46 -54.43 4.76
C GLY A 198 -34.28 -52.93 4.52
N HIS A 199 -33.69 -52.66 3.35
CA HIS A 199 -33.71 -51.42 2.54
C HIS A 199 -32.65 -50.37 2.89
N GLY A 200 -31.80 -49.90 1.97
CA GLY A 200 -31.87 -49.94 0.51
C GLY A 200 -31.95 -48.52 -0.04
N THR A 201 -30.81 -48.03 -0.53
CA THR A 201 -30.62 -47.07 -1.64
C THR A 201 -31.30 -45.69 -1.61
N GLY A 202 -30.44 -44.66 -1.66
CA GLY A 202 -30.47 -43.55 -2.65
C GLY A 202 -31.54 -42.48 -2.51
N GLN A 203 -31.15 -41.18 -2.52
CA GLN A 203 -31.82 -40.18 -3.36
C GLN A 203 -31.02 -38.87 -3.50
N TYR A 204 -30.42 -38.71 -4.68
CA TYR A 204 -30.24 -37.56 -5.59
C TYR A 204 -30.19 -36.08 -5.15
N LEU A 205 -29.21 -35.44 -5.84
CA LEU A 205 -29.19 -34.14 -6.54
C LEU A 205 -29.29 -32.85 -5.72
#